data_AF-A0A3N2R4J2-F1
#
_entry.id   AF-A0A3N2R4J2-F1
#
_cell.length_a   1.000
_cell.length_b   1.000
_cell.length_c   1.000
_cell.angle_alpha   90.00
_cell.angle_beta   90.00
_cell.angle_gamma   90.00
#
_symmetry.space_group_name_H-M   'P 1'
#
loop_
_entity.id
_entity.type
_entity.pdbx_description
1 polymer ?
#
loop_
_entity_poly.entity_id
_entity_poly.type
_entity_poly.pdbx_seq_one_letter_code
_entity_poly.pdbx_strand_id
1 'polypeptide(L)'
;MSLPPLFARMTPLGSGVLLAGLIALAAWFVAAHYGAPAMLLALLFGLALNFLGEGRSRTAPGLAFAGRHVLRLGVALLGLRITTDMVAALGAGTLVLVVGGVLATLGFGMLLARITGMRQRFAVLSAGAVAICGASAAMAIAAALPQEGRHRQELAFTVVGVTLLSTVAMVLYPVLAQALAFDDHTAGVYLGATIHDVAQVVGAGFSVSPEAGETATLVKLIRVAMLAPVVLAVASMTRRMAATGAERPPILPGFVLAFVALAALNSSGLVPARVSDLAGALSRGCLLMAIAAVGATTSLRDVLRIGPAAMGMLLAETLFLAGFIALGLALLG
;
A
#
# COMPACT_ATOMS: atom_id res chain seq x y z
N MET A 1 20.79 31.56 20.55
CA MET A 1 21.73 30.81 19.68
C MET A 1 20.93 30.09 18.62
N SER A 2 20.88 30.64 17.41
CA SER A 2 20.26 30.04 16.23
C SER A 2 21.12 28.86 15.76
N LEU A 3 20.58 27.64 15.84
CA LEU A 3 21.24 26.45 15.28
C LEU A 3 21.45 26.64 13.78
N PRO A 4 22.56 26.16 13.20
CA PRO A 4 22.82 26.28 11.76
C PRO A 4 21.68 25.65 10.94
N PRO A 5 21.40 26.16 9.72
CA PRO A 5 20.19 25.84 8.94
C PRO A 5 20.04 24.34 8.59
N LEU A 6 21.15 23.59 8.58
CA LEU A 6 21.14 22.12 8.46
C LEU A 6 20.62 21.42 9.72
N PHE A 7 21.06 21.83 10.92
CA PHE A 7 20.58 21.28 12.20
C PHE A 7 19.11 21.61 12.47
N ALA A 8 18.63 22.77 12.02
CA ALA A 8 17.22 23.17 12.11
C ALA A 8 16.30 22.30 11.22
N ARG A 9 16.81 21.72 10.13
CA ARG A 9 16.06 20.78 9.26
C ARG A 9 16.16 19.33 9.73
N MET A 10 17.28 18.93 10.37
CA MET A 10 17.49 17.57 10.87
C MET A 10 16.70 17.27 12.16
N THR A 11 16.50 18.27 13.02
CA THR A 11 15.80 18.12 14.30
C THR A 11 14.32 17.68 14.19
N PRO A 12 13.47 18.23 13.30
CA PRO A 12 12.09 17.77 13.14
C PRO A 12 11.98 16.39 12.46
N LEU A 13 12.92 16.05 11.56
CA LEU A 13 12.96 14.71 10.95
C LEU A 13 13.38 13.66 11.98
N GLY A 14 14.45 13.92 12.73
CA GLY A 14 14.93 13.02 13.78
C GLY A 14 13.91 12.76 14.87
N SER A 15 13.19 13.81 15.33
CA SER A 15 12.19 13.64 16.40
C SER A 15 11.00 12.77 15.99
N GLY A 16 10.50 12.92 14.76
CA GLY A 16 9.40 12.06 14.26
C GLY A 16 9.83 10.62 13.97
N VAL A 17 11.04 10.40 13.43
CA VAL A 17 11.58 9.05 13.21
C VAL A 17 11.83 8.34 14.55
N LEU A 18 12.39 9.06 15.54
CA LEU A 18 12.57 8.53 16.89
C LEU A 18 11.23 8.15 17.52
N LEU A 19 10.21 9.01 17.40
CA LEU A 19 8.87 8.71 17.89
C LEU A 19 8.29 7.44 17.23
N ALA A 20 8.40 7.30 15.90
CA ALA A 20 7.99 6.08 15.21
C ALA A 20 8.72 4.84 15.75
N GLY A 21 10.02 4.96 15.99
CA GLY A 21 10.84 3.90 16.60
C GLY A 21 10.40 3.53 18.02
N LEU A 22 10.08 4.53 18.85
CA LEU A 22 9.58 4.31 20.21
C LEU A 22 8.21 3.60 20.21
N ILE A 23 7.29 4.01 19.34
CA ILE A 23 5.98 3.36 19.20
C ILE A 23 6.17 1.91 18.73
N ALA A 24 7.06 1.66 17.76
CA ALA A 24 7.36 0.32 17.29
C ALA A 24 8.00 -0.57 18.37
N LEU A 25 8.93 -0.03 19.17
CA LEU A 25 9.52 -0.75 20.30
C LEU A 25 8.49 -1.07 21.37
N ALA A 26 7.59 -0.14 21.69
CA ALA A 26 6.50 -0.38 22.63
C ALA A 26 5.55 -1.47 22.12
N ALA A 27 5.17 -1.41 20.84
CA ALA A 27 4.34 -2.44 20.20
C ALA A 27 5.02 -3.82 20.20
N TRP A 28 6.30 -3.89 19.86
CA TRP A 28 7.09 -5.12 19.91
C TRP A 28 7.18 -5.70 21.33
N PHE A 29 7.44 -4.84 22.32
CA PHE A 29 7.51 -5.24 23.72
C PHE A 29 6.19 -5.84 24.20
N VAL A 30 5.07 -5.15 23.95
CA VAL A 30 3.73 -5.65 24.33
C VAL A 30 3.39 -6.94 23.59
N ALA A 31 3.67 -7.01 22.28
CA ALA A 31 3.47 -8.24 21.50
C ALA A 31 4.22 -9.43 22.09
N ALA A 32 5.49 -9.24 22.46
CA ALA A 32 6.33 -10.29 23.03
C ALA A 32 5.83 -10.81 24.39
N HIS A 33 5.13 -9.99 25.18
CA HIS A 33 4.64 -10.35 26.52
C HIS A 33 3.20 -10.85 26.54
N TYR A 34 2.36 -10.41 25.59
CA TYR A 34 0.92 -10.68 25.58
C TYR A 34 0.44 -11.49 24.37
N GLY A 35 1.35 -11.91 23.48
CA GLY A 35 1.04 -12.79 22.34
C GLY A 35 0.22 -12.14 21.22
N ALA A 36 0.11 -10.81 21.20
CA ALA A 36 -0.63 -10.08 20.16
C ALA A 36 0.25 -9.75 18.94
N PRO A 37 -0.31 -9.61 17.72
CA PRO A 37 0.47 -9.29 16.54
C PRO A 37 1.12 -7.89 16.62
N ALA A 38 2.46 -7.83 16.58
CA ALA A 38 3.21 -6.58 16.75
C ALA A 38 2.85 -5.49 15.73
N MET A 39 2.60 -5.86 14.47
CA MET A 39 2.22 -4.90 13.41
C MET A 39 0.86 -4.26 13.68
N LEU A 40 -0.10 -5.04 14.20
CA LEU A 40 -1.41 -4.53 14.60
C LEU A 40 -1.26 -3.56 15.78
N LEU A 41 -0.50 -3.94 16.82
CA LEU A 41 -0.23 -3.06 17.95
C LEU A 41 0.48 -1.77 17.53
N ALA A 42 1.45 -1.83 16.62
CA ALA A 42 2.14 -0.65 16.10
C ALA A 42 1.17 0.30 15.40
N LEU A 43 0.26 -0.23 14.58
CA LEU A 43 -0.80 0.57 13.96
C LEU A 43 -1.70 1.22 15.02
N LEU A 44 -2.21 0.43 15.97
CA LEU A 44 -3.16 0.90 16.98
C LEU A 44 -2.53 1.95 17.91
N PHE A 45 -1.29 1.73 18.35
CA PHE A 45 -0.54 2.70 19.15
C PHE A 45 -0.23 3.97 18.35
N GLY A 46 0.15 3.82 17.07
CA GLY A 46 0.29 4.95 16.17
C GLY A 46 -1.01 5.75 16.08
N LEU A 47 -2.14 5.09 15.82
CA LEU A 47 -3.45 5.73 15.70
C LEU A 47 -3.88 6.43 17.00
N ALA A 48 -3.65 5.81 18.16
CA ALA A 48 -3.89 6.42 19.46
C ALA A 48 -3.04 7.69 19.68
N LEU A 49 -1.88 7.76 19.04
CA LEU A 49 -0.95 8.89 19.08
C LEU A 49 -1.04 9.80 17.84
N ASN A 50 -2.12 9.71 17.05
CA ASN A 50 -2.24 10.45 15.80
C ASN A 50 -2.17 11.98 15.96
N PHE A 51 -2.53 12.53 17.12
CA PHE A 51 -2.37 13.96 17.43
C PHE A 51 -0.91 14.44 17.33
N LEU A 52 0.09 13.55 17.42
CA LEU A 52 1.51 13.86 17.23
C LEU A 52 1.91 13.92 15.74
N GLY A 53 1.13 13.33 14.84
CA GLY A 53 1.33 13.38 13.38
C GLY A 53 0.48 14.42 12.65
N GLU A 54 -0.48 15.05 13.33
CA GLU A 54 -1.35 16.09 12.75
C GLU A 54 -0.77 17.52 12.86
N GLY A 55 -1.22 18.39 11.95
CA GLY A 55 -1.02 19.85 12.03
C GLY A 55 0.43 20.32 11.92
N ARG A 56 0.80 21.34 12.72
CA ARG A 56 2.17 21.91 12.79
C ARG A 56 3.07 21.19 13.80
N SER A 57 2.74 19.94 14.15
CA SER A 57 3.56 19.14 15.07
C SER A 57 5.00 19.03 14.56
N ARG A 58 5.97 19.13 15.47
CA ARG A 58 7.40 19.01 15.15
C ARG A 58 7.78 17.61 14.66
N THR A 59 6.99 16.59 15.03
CA THR A 59 7.23 15.18 14.69
C THR A 59 6.58 14.75 13.38
N ALA A 60 5.61 15.50 12.86
CA ALA A 60 4.88 15.14 11.64
C ALA A 60 5.79 14.89 10.41
N PRO A 61 6.84 15.70 10.14
CA PRO A 61 7.74 15.44 9.01
C PRO A 61 8.51 14.12 9.16
N GLY A 62 8.99 13.80 10.37
CA GLY A 62 9.72 12.55 10.63
C GLY A 62 8.82 11.32 10.60
N LEU A 63 7.58 11.42 11.07
CA LEU A 63 6.59 10.34 10.94
C LEU A 63 6.25 10.10 9.46
N ALA A 64 6.00 11.15 8.68
CA ALA A 64 5.78 11.02 7.23
C ALA A 64 7.00 10.42 6.52
N PHE A 65 8.22 10.78 6.95
CA PHE A 65 9.45 10.17 6.44
C PHE A 65 9.52 8.68 6.75
N ALA A 66 9.27 8.27 7.99
CA ALA A 66 9.27 6.86 8.40
C ALA A 66 8.21 6.05 7.63
N GLY A 67 6.97 6.53 7.60
CA GLY A 67 5.86 5.87 6.89
C GLY A 67 6.09 5.70 5.39
N ARG A 68 6.97 6.52 4.77
CA ARG A 68 7.26 6.44 3.33
C ARG A 68 8.61 5.81 3.00
N HIS A 69 9.69 6.37 3.54
CA HIS A 69 11.06 6.00 3.16
C HIS A 69 11.56 4.78 3.91
N VAL A 70 11.33 4.72 5.23
CA VAL A 70 11.67 3.53 6.02
C VAL A 70 10.82 2.35 5.60
N LEU A 71 9.54 2.56 5.28
CA LEU A 71 8.68 1.54 4.65
C LEU A 71 9.31 0.96 3.38
N ARG A 72 9.66 1.83 2.43
CA ARG A 72 10.21 1.42 1.13
C ARG A 72 11.54 0.68 1.29
N LEU A 73 12.37 1.10 2.24
CA LEU A 73 13.59 0.38 2.60
C LEU A 73 13.27 -1.01 3.15
N GLY A 74 12.33 -1.11 4.09
CA GLY A 74 11.89 -2.39 4.66
C GLY A 74 11.35 -3.33 3.60
N VAL A 75 10.47 -2.84 2.72
CA VAL A 75 9.95 -3.61 1.58
C VAL A 75 11.07 -4.02 0.63
N ALA A 76 11.99 -3.13 0.25
CA ALA A 76 13.10 -3.50 -0.62
C ALA A 76 13.96 -4.61 0.00
N LEU A 77 14.35 -4.48 1.28
CA LEU A 77 15.11 -5.49 2.02
C LEU A 77 14.36 -6.83 2.12
N LEU A 78 13.02 -6.82 2.18
CA LEU A 78 12.22 -8.03 2.15
C LEU A 78 12.44 -8.85 0.88
N GLY A 79 12.86 -8.23 -0.22
CA GLY A 79 13.24 -8.93 -1.44
C GLY A 79 14.30 -10.01 -1.19
N LEU A 80 15.25 -9.79 -0.28
CA LEU A 80 16.26 -10.79 0.11
C LEU A 80 15.70 -12.00 0.88
N ARG A 81 14.41 -12.01 1.21
CA ARG A 81 13.71 -13.17 1.80
C ARG A 81 12.92 -13.97 0.77
N ILE A 82 12.61 -13.36 -0.38
CA ILE A 82 11.84 -14.01 -1.43
C ILE A 82 12.73 -14.98 -2.20
N THR A 83 12.23 -16.19 -2.40
CA THR A 83 12.88 -17.26 -3.17
C THR A 83 12.11 -17.56 -4.45
N THR A 84 12.75 -18.26 -5.39
CA THR A 84 12.10 -18.81 -6.59
C THR A 84 10.94 -19.72 -6.26
N ASP A 85 11.04 -20.51 -5.19
CA ASP A 85 10.00 -21.45 -4.79
C ASP A 85 8.74 -20.71 -4.32
N MET A 86 8.88 -19.61 -3.59
CA MET A 86 7.75 -18.76 -3.19
C MET A 86 7.06 -18.13 -4.41
N VAL A 87 7.83 -17.66 -5.39
CA VAL A 87 7.28 -17.09 -6.63
C VAL A 87 6.58 -18.17 -7.46
N ALA A 88 7.14 -19.38 -7.51
CA ALA A 88 6.55 -20.52 -8.19
C ALA A 88 5.26 -20.99 -7.49
N ALA A 89 5.25 -21.01 -6.16
CA ALA A 89 4.08 -21.39 -5.34
C ALA A 89 2.88 -20.47 -5.57
N LEU A 90 3.12 -19.19 -5.90
CA LEU A 90 2.05 -18.28 -6.27
C LEU A 90 1.26 -18.79 -7.48
N GLY A 91 1.93 -19.42 -8.44
CA GLY A 91 1.31 -20.04 -9.61
C GLY A 91 0.76 -19.06 -10.64
N ALA A 92 0.62 -19.55 -11.88
CA ALA A 92 0.09 -18.75 -12.99
C ALA A 92 -1.38 -18.36 -12.78
N GLY A 93 -2.18 -19.22 -12.14
CA GLY A 93 -3.58 -18.96 -11.83
C GLY A 93 -3.76 -17.71 -10.96
N THR A 94 -2.99 -17.59 -9.89
CA THR A 94 -3.01 -16.41 -9.02
C THR A 94 -2.53 -15.16 -9.74
N LEU A 95 -1.49 -15.26 -10.58
CA LEU A 95 -1.02 -14.12 -11.38
C LEU A 95 -2.13 -13.60 -12.31
N VAL A 96 -2.81 -14.50 -13.01
CA VAL A 96 -3.97 -14.17 -13.87
C VAL A 96 -5.11 -13.59 -13.05
N LEU A 97 -5.39 -14.14 -11.87
CA LEU A 97 -6.42 -13.63 -10.96
C LEU A 97 -6.11 -12.19 -10.50
N VAL A 98 -4.87 -11.91 -10.13
CA VAL A 98 -4.43 -10.59 -9.64
C VAL A 98 -4.47 -9.56 -10.76
N VAL A 99 -3.91 -9.88 -11.93
CA VAL A 99 -3.95 -8.98 -13.11
C VAL A 99 -5.38 -8.80 -13.60
N GLY A 100 -6.14 -9.89 -13.67
CA GLY A 100 -7.56 -9.90 -14.02
C GLY A 100 -8.39 -9.04 -13.05
N GLY A 101 -8.10 -9.10 -11.75
CA GLY A 101 -8.74 -8.27 -10.73
C GLY A 101 -8.48 -6.78 -10.98
N VAL A 102 -7.25 -6.39 -11.31
CA VAL A 102 -6.94 -5.00 -11.67
C VAL A 102 -7.78 -4.52 -12.87
N LEU A 103 -7.80 -5.31 -13.94
CA LEU A 103 -8.54 -4.97 -15.16
C LEU A 103 -10.06 -4.98 -14.93
N ALA A 104 -10.56 -5.95 -14.16
CA ALA A 104 -11.96 -6.08 -13.81
C ALA A 104 -12.43 -4.90 -12.96
N THR A 105 -11.66 -4.47 -11.96
CA THR A 105 -12.00 -3.30 -11.13
C THR A 105 -12.02 -2.01 -11.95
N LEU A 106 -11.06 -1.83 -12.87
CA LEU A 106 -11.08 -0.70 -13.82
C LEU A 106 -12.34 -0.73 -14.71
N GLY A 107 -12.68 -1.89 -15.25
CA GLY A 107 -13.89 -2.11 -16.04
C GLY A 107 -15.17 -1.83 -15.24
N PHE A 108 -15.22 -2.34 -14.01
CA PHE A 108 -16.33 -2.15 -13.08
C PHE A 108 -16.53 -0.68 -12.73
N GLY A 109 -15.47 0.06 -12.41
CA GLY A 109 -15.56 1.50 -12.13
C GLY A 109 -16.10 2.29 -13.31
N MET A 110 -15.64 2.00 -14.54
CA MET A 110 -16.15 2.63 -15.76
C MET A 110 -17.63 2.31 -16.02
N LEU A 111 -18.05 1.06 -15.80
CA LEU A 111 -19.44 0.62 -15.90
C LEU A 111 -20.31 1.31 -14.86
N LEU A 112 -19.88 1.30 -13.60
CA LEU A 112 -20.59 1.91 -12.49
C LEU A 112 -20.80 3.41 -12.73
N ALA A 113 -19.80 4.11 -13.26
CA ALA A 113 -19.92 5.52 -13.62
C ALA A 113 -20.97 5.80 -14.70
N ARG A 114 -21.17 4.88 -15.66
CA ARG A 114 -22.26 5.02 -16.66
C ARG A 114 -23.64 4.89 -16.00
N ILE A 115 -23.76 4.00 -15.01
CA ILE A 115 -25.02 3.74 -14.31
C ILE A 115 -25.35 4.90 -13.35
N THR A 116 -24.35 5.42 -12.63
CA THR A 116 -24.54 6.46 -11.61
C THR A 116 -24.44 7.89 -12.15
N GLY A 117 -24.14 8.07 -13.45
CA GLY A 117 -23.94 9.37 -14.08
C GLY A 117 -22.65 10.08 -13.66
N MET A 118 -21.71 9.38 -13.02
CA MET A 118 -20.43 9.94 -12.61
C MET A 118 -19.48 10.13 -13.80
N ARG A 119 -18.57 11.10 -13.68
CA ARG A 119 -17.58 11.39 -14.72
C ARG A 119 -16.65 10.19 -14.89
N GLN A 120 -16.50 9.71 -16.13
CA GLN A 120 -15.56 8.63 -16.49
C GLN A 120 -14.13 8.90 -15.99
N ARG A 121 -13.74 10.17 -15.95
CA ARG A 121 -12.44 10.62 -15.43
C ARG A 121 -12.24 10.30 -13.95
N PHE A 122 -13.28 10.52 -13.13
CA PHE A 122 -13.27 10.15 -11.72
C PHE A 122 -13.28 8.63 -11.57
N ALA A 123 -14.02 7.92 -12.43
CA ALA A 123 -14.07 6.45 -12.43
C ALA A 123 -12.72 5.78 -12.64
N VAL A 124 -11.95 6.24 -13.63
CA VAL A 124 -10.60 5.71 -13.90
C VAL A 124 -9.65 6.04 -12.74
N LEU A 125 -9.81 7.22 -12.14
CA LEU A 125 -9.03 7.66 -11.00
C LEU A 125 -9.32 6.83 -9.73
N SER A 126 -10.59 6.62 -9.38
CA SER A 126 -11.03 5.85 -8.22
C SER A 126 -10.70 4.38 -8.39
N ALA A 127 -11.09 3.78 -9.51
CA ALA A 127 -10.87 2.36 -9.78
C ALA A 127 -9.38 2.04 -9.86
N GLY A 128 -8.56 2.91 -10.46
CA GLY A 128 -7.11 2.72 -10.49
C GLY A 128 -6.46 2.85 -9.12
N ALA A 129 -6.98 3.75 -8.26
CA ALA A 129 -6.55 3.85 -6.87
C ALA A 129 -6.84 2.56 -6.11
N VAL A 130 -8.07 2.06 -6.19
CA VAL A 130 -8.48 0.80 -5.56
C VAL A 130 -7.71 -0.39 -6.12
N ALA A 131 -7.62 -0.51 -7.44
CA ALA A 131 -7.05 -1.68 -8.11
C ALA A 131 -5.54 -1.85 -7.91
N ILE A 132 -4.76 -0.80 -7.67
CA ILE A 132 -3.29 -0.86 -7.76
C ILE A 132 -2.62 -0.67 -6.40
N CYS A 133 -2.45 0.58 -5.98
CA CYS A 133 -1.65 0.96 -4.81
C CYS A 133 -2.18 2.20 -4.07
N GLY A 134 -3.49 2.47 -4.18
CA GLY A 134 -4.16 3.55 -3.48
C GLY A 134 -3.74 4.94 -3.99
N ALA A 135 -3.24 5.75 -3.06
CA ALA A 135 -2.93 7.17 -3.31
C ALA A 135 -1.91 7.39 -4.44
N SER A 136 -0.88 6.53 -4.54
CA SER A 136 0.16 6.70 -5.56
C SER A 136 -0.34 6.41 -6.97
N ALA A 137 -1.24 5.44 -7.13
CA ALA A 137 -1.94 5.20 -8.39
C ALA A 137 -2.87 6.36 -8.74
N ALA A 138 -3.63 6.87 -7.77
CA ALA A 138 -4.50 8.02 -7.98
C ALA A 138 -3.72 9.23 -8.52
N MET A 139 -2.58 9.57 -7.91
CA MET A 139 -1.75 10.70 -8.35
C MET A 139 -1.16 10.50 -9.75
N ALA A 140 -0.69 9.28 -10.07
CA ALA A 140 -0.11 8.99 -11.38
C ALA A 140 -1.16 9.01 -12.51
N ILE A 141 -2.33 8.42 -12.26
CA ILE A 141 -3.46 8.42 -13.19
C ILE A 141 -4.00 9.85 -13.36
N ALA A 142 -4.12 10.59 -12.27
CA ALA A 142 -4.51 12.00 -12.30
C ALA A 142 -3.60 12.83 -13.23
N ALA A 143 -2.28 12.63 -13.15
CA ALA A 143 -1.32 13.30 -14.02
C ALA A 143 -1.49 12.94 -15.51
N ALA A 144 -1.94 11.71 -15.82
CA ALA A 144 -2.21 11.26 -17.18
C ALA A 144 -3.55 11.75 -17.76
N LEU A 145 -4.49 12.20 -16.93
CA LEU A 145 -5.82 12.63 -17.36
C LEU A 145 -5.90 14.16 -17.66
N PRO A 146 -6.85 14.64 -18.49
CA PRO A 146 -6.90 16.06 -18.92
C PRO A 146 -7.29 17.08 -17.84
N GLN A 147 -6.42 18.00 -17.44
CA GLN A 147 -6.70 18.93 -16.33
C GLN A 147 -7.99 19.74 -16.50
N GLU A 148 -8.89 19.70 -15.49
CA GLU A 148 -10.23 20.32 -15.50
C GLU A 148 -10.56 20.87 -14.10
N GLY A 149 -11.58 21.74 -13.98
CA GLY A 149 -11.87 22.53 -12.77
C GLY A 149 -12.08 21.76 -11.46
N ARG A 150 -12.35 20.44 -11.49
CA ARG A 150 -12.58 19.60 -10.30
C ARG A 150 -11.43 18.62 -9.98
N HIS A 151 -10.35 18.65 -10.77
CA HIS A 151 -9.29 17.63 -10.71
C HIS A 151 -8.66 17.47 -9.33
N ARG A 152 -8.29 18.59 -8.69
CA ARG A 152 -7.62 18.58 -7.39
C ARG A 152 -8.52 18.06 -6.26
N GLN A 153 -9.82 18.36 -6.34
CA GLN A 153 -10.82 17.87 -5.39
C GLN A 153 -11.06 16.37 -5.56
N GLU A 154 -11.23 15.91 -6.80
CA GLU A 154 -11.41 14.48 -7.14
C GLU A 154 -10.22 13.64 -6.70
N LEU A 155 -8.99 14.12 -6.93
CA LEU A 155 -7.77 13.48 -6.45
C LEU A 155 -7.71 13.45 -4.93
N ALA A 156 -8.01 14.57 -4.25
CA ALA A 156 -8.02 14.61 -2.80
C ALA A 156 -9.03 13.62 -2.20
N PHE A 157 -10.27 13.61 -2.70
CA PHE A 157 -11.30 12.66 -2.26
C PHE A 157 -10.91 11.21 -2.51
N THR A 158 -10.30 10.91 -3.66
CA THR A 158 -9.83 9.56 -3.98
C THR A 158 -8.73 9.12 -3.03
N VAL A 159 -7.70 9.97 -2.84
CA VAL A 159 -6.54 9.67 -1.98
C VAL A 159 -6.99 9.46 -0.53
N VAL A 160 -7.82 10.35 0.01
CA VAL A 160 -8.31 10.21 1.39
C VAL A 160 -9.21 8.98 1.51
N GLY A 161 -10.20 8.82 0.62
CA GLY A 161 -11.16 7.72 0.67
C GLY A 161 -10.50 6.34 0.54
N VAL A 162 -9.57 6.16 -0.40
CA VAL A 162 -8.88 4.88 -0.57
C VAL A 162 -7.94 4.58 0.60
N THR A 163 -7.30 5.59 1.18
CA THR A 163 -6.45 5.42 2.37
C THR A 163 -7.29 4.91 3.54
N LEU A 164 -8.46 5.50 3.76
CA LEU A 164 -9.37 5.09 4.83
C LEU A 164 -9.91 3.69 4.62
N LEU A 165 -10.37 3.38 3.41
CA LEU A 165 -10.85 2.04 3.08
C LEU A 165 -9.77 1.00 3.22
N SER A 166 -8.53 1.36 2.90
CA SER A 166 -7.37 0.50 3.09
C SER A 166 -7.00 0.34 4.57
N THR A 167 -7.17 1.36 5.42
CA THR A 167 -7.06 1.22 6.89
C THR A 167 -8.10 0.26 7.44
N VAL A 168 -9.35 0.41 7.00
CA VAL A 168 -10.44 -0.50 7.40
C VAL A 168 -10.14 -1.92 6.93
N ALA A 169 -9.75 -2.11 5.68
CA ALA A 169 -9.38 -3.41 5.12
C ALA A 169 -8.19 -4.04 5.86
N MET A 170 -7.18 -3.26 6.23
CA MET A 170 -6.03 -3.73 7.00
C MET A 170 -6.42 -4.36 8.34
N VAL A 171 -7.44 -3.82 9.01
CA VAL A 171 -7.92 -4.33 10.30
C VAL A 171 -8.91 -5.47 10.11
N LEU A 172 -9.85 -5.34 9.16
CA LEU A 172 -10.96 -6.29 9.02
C LEU A 172 -10.62 -7.52 8.17
N TYR A 173 -9.78 -7.40 7.14
CA TYR A 173 -9.53 -8.51 6.21
C TYR A 173 -8.73 -9.66 6.84
N PRO A 174 -7.76 -9.45 7.75
CA PRO A 174 -7.16 -10.56 8.50
C PRO A 174 -8.18 -11.38 9.30
N VAL A 175 -9.18 -10.72 9.89
CA VAL A 175 -10.27 -11.38 10.63
C VAL A 175 -11.18 -12.14 9.65
N LEU A 176 -11.48 -11.54 8.50
CA LEU A 176 -12.26 -12.18 7.45
C LEU A 176 -11.56 -13.42 6.88
N ALA A 177 -10.25 -13.35 6.62
CA ALA A 177 -9.47 -14.47 6.12
C ALA A 177 -9.48 -15.66 7.12
N GLN A 178 -9.35 -15.37 8.41
CA GLN A 178 -9.50 -16.38 9.47
C GLN A 178 -10.92 -16.96 9.53
N ALA A 179 -11.96 -16.11 9.41
CA ALA A 179 -13.35 -16.56 9.43
C ALA A 179 -13.71 -17.43 8.21
N LEU A 180 -13.04 -17.20 7.07
CA LEU A 180 -13.14 -18.02 5.86
C LEU A 180 -12.22 -19.24 5.89
N ALA A 181 -11.47 -19.46 6.99
CA ALA A 181 -10.51 -20.54 7.17
C ALA A 181 -9.45 -20.61 6.06
N PHE A 182 -9.00 -19.45 5.56
CA PHE A 182 -7.87 -19.39 4.63
C PHE A 182 -6.58 -19.80 5.34
N ASP A 183 -5.76 -20.59 4.66
CA ASP A 183 -4.39 -20.83 5.08
C ASP A 183 -3.53 -19.56 4.89
N ASP A 184 -2.30 -19.59 5.41
CA ASP A 184 -1.41 -18.42 5.41
C ASP A 184 -1.11 -17.91 4.01
N HIS A 185 -0.89 -18.82 3.05
CA HIS A 185 -0.65 -18.47 1.66
C HIS A 185 -1.88 -17.80 1.02
N THR A 186 -3.07 -18.41 1.12
CA THR A 186 -4.32 -17.89 0.55
C THR A 186 -4.72 -16.58 1.21
N ALA A 187 -4.55 -16.45 2.52
CA ALA A 187 -4.73 -15.20 3.24
C ALA A 187 -3.76 -14.14 2.72
N GLY A 188 -2.49 -14.49 2.52
CA GLY A 188 -1.49 -13.62 1.91
C GLY A 188 -1.92 -13.12 0.52
N VAL A 189 -2.35 -14.02 -0.36
CA VAL A 189 -2.85 -13.66 -1.70
C VAL A 189 -4.06 -12.74 -1.60
N TYR A 190 -5.05 -13.09 -0.79
CA TYR A 190 -6.26 -12.30 -0.60
C TYR A 190 -5.94 -10.89 -0.11
N LEU A 191 -5.14 -10.75 0.95
CA LEU A 191 -4.75 -9.47 1.52
C LEU A 191 -3.96 -8.61 0.52
N GLY A 192 -2.96 -9.20 -0.14
CA GLY A 192 -2.15 -8.50 -1.14
C GLY A 192 -2.95 -8.06 -2.36
N ALA A 193 -3.92 -8.87 -2.77
CA ALA A 193 -4.75 -8.62 -3.94
C ALA A 193 -5.90 -7.63 -3.70
N THR A 194 -6.26 -7.36 -2.44
CA THR A 194 -7.46 -6.55 -2.12
C THR A 194 -7.18 -5.27 -1.33
N ILE A 195 -6.29 -5.27 -0.34
CA ILE A 195 -5.94 -4.04 0.40
C ILE A 195 -5.23 -3.06 -0.55
N HIS A 196 -5.50 -1.76 -0.44
CA HIS A 196 -5.12 -0.78 -1.46
C HIS A 196 -3.68 -0.27 -1.28
N ASP A 197 -3.26 0.07 -0.07
CA ASP A 197 -1.94 0.65 0.21
C ASP A 197 -0.89 -0.41 0.53
N VAL A 198 0.37 -0.16 0.16
CA VAL A 198 1.49 -1.10 0.36
C VAL A 198 1.79 -1.27 1.85
N ALA A 199 1.84 -0.19 2.63
CA ALA A 199 2.12 -0.27 4.06
C ALA A 199 1.06 -1.13 4.75
N GLN A 200 -0.19 -0.86 4.40
CA GLN A 200 -1.33 -1.49 5.04
C GLN A 200 -1.47 -2.97 4.67
N VAL A 201 -1.15 -3.35 3.42
CA VAL A 201 -1.00 -4.77 3.04
C VAL A 201 0.05 -5.46 3.90
N VAL A 202 1.24 -4.85 3.98
CA VAL A 202 2.39 -5.45 4.67
C VAL A 202 2.04 -5.64 6.14
N GLY A 203 1.50 -4.60 6.79
CA GLY A 203 1.09 -4.68 8.18
C GLY A 203 -0.04 -5.71 8.43
N ALA A 204 -1.01 -5.82 7.52
CA ALA A 204 -2.08 -6.82 7.61
C ALA A 204 -1.55 -8.25 7.45
N GLY A 205 -0.75 -8.51 6.41
CA GLY A 205 -0.21 -9.84 6.12
C GLY A 205 0.69 -10.34 7.26
N PHE A 206 1.63 -9.51 7.73
CA PHE A 206 2.50 -9.88 8.86
C PHE A 206 1.78 -9.92 10.22
N SER A 207 0.54 -9.43 10.31
CA SER A 207 -0.29 -9.63 11.49
C SER A 207 -0.96 -11.01 11.51
N VAL A 208 -1.09 -11.67 10.35
CA VAL A 208 -1.55 -13.05 10.22
C VAL A 208 -0.38 -13.99 10.47
N SER A 209 0.66 -13.93 9.62
CA SER A 209 1.86 -14.74 9.78
C SER A 209 3.03 -14.20 8.93
N PRO A 210 4.27 -14.67 9.14
CA PRO A 210 5.39 -14.33 8.27
C PRO A 210 5.15 -14.71 6.80
N GLU A 211 4.58 -15.89 6.54
CA GLU A 211 4.29 -16.39 5.19
C GLU A 211 3.20 -15.54 4.51
N ALA A 212 2.11 -15.24 5.23
CA ALA A 212 1.06 -14.37 4.72
C ALA A 212 1.60 -12.96 4.42
N GLY A 213 2.50 -12.43 5.25
CA GLY A 213 3.15 -11.14 5.05
C GLY A 213 4.04 -11.08 3.81
N GLU A 214 4.91 -12.08 3.63
CA GLU A 214 5.79 -12.17 2.46
C GLU A 214 4.98 -12.35 1.16
N THR A 215 3.98 -13.26 1.17
CA THR A 215 3.07 -13.50 0.04
C THR A 215 2.24 -12.27 -0.31
N ALA A 216 1.62 -11.62 0.69
CA ALA A 216 0.81 -10.42 0.47
C ALA A 216 1.64 -9.28 -0.11
N THR A 217 2.88 -9.12 0.38
CA THR A 217 3.80 -8.11 -0.15
C THR A 217 4.13 -8.39 -1.62
N LEU A 218 4.47 -9.64 -1.96
CA LEU A 218 4.75 -10.03 -3.34
C LEU A 218 3.54 -9.75 -4.26
N VAL A 219 2.35 -10.21 -3.89
CA VAL A 219 1.12 -9.99 -4.66
C VAL A 219 0.80 -8.50 -4.83
N LYS A 220 0.97 -7.70 -3.77
CA LYS A 220 0.79 -6.25 -3.86
C LYS A 220 1.82 -5.61 -4.79
N LEU A 221 3.07 -6.05 -4.80
CA LEU A 221 4.08 -5.49 -5.70
C LEU A 221 3.81 -5.83 -7.17
N ILE A 222 3.24 -7.01 -7.45
CA ILE A 222 2.70 -7.35 -8.78
C ILE A 222 1.63 -6.34 -9.19
N ARG A 223 0.68 -6.02 -8.30
CA ARG A 223 -0.33 -4.97 -8.56
C ARG A 223 0.30 -3.60 -8.76
N VAL A 224 1.28 -3.22 -7.95
CA VAL A 224 2.01 -1.94 -8.11
C VAL A 224 2.69 -1.88 -9.48
N ALA A 225 3.22 -3.00 -9.99
CA ALA A 225 3.83 -3.05 -11.31
C ALA A 225 2.83 -2.79 -12.45
N MET A 226 1.54 -3.07 -12.24
CA MET A 226 0.47 -2.73 -13.18
C MET A 226 0.22 -1.22 -13.29
N LEU A 227 0.85 -0.39 -12.45
CA LEU A 227 0.73 1.07 -12.56
C LEU A 227 1.21 1.59 -13.91
N ALA A 228 2.38 1.16 -14.37
CA ALA A 228 2.93 1.57 -15.67
C ALA A 228 2.00 1.29 -16.84
N PRO A 229 1.57 0.03 -17.09
CA PRO A 229 0.73 -0.28 -18.23
C PRO A 229 -0.63 0.44 -18.14
N VAL A 230 -1.22 0.57 -16.96
CA VAL A 230 -2.49 1.30 -16.78
C VAL A 230 -2.33 2.78 -17.08
N VAL A 231 -1.29 3.44 -16.55
CA VAL A 231 -1.04 4.86 -16.80
C VAL A 231 -0.75 5.14 -18.28
N LEU A 232 0.02 4.27 -18.94
CA LEU A 232 0.29 4.37 -20.39
C LEU A 232 -1.00 4.19 -21.20
N ALA A 233 -1.85 3.22 -20.86
CA ALA A 233 -3.15 3.04 -21.50
C ALA A 233 -4.01 4.30 -21.36
N VAL A 234 -4.14 4.86 -20.14
CA VAL A 234 -4.88 6.10 -19.89
C VAL A 234 -4.31 7.29 -20.67
N ALA A 235 -2.99 7.44 -20.71
CA ALA A 235 -2.32 8.52 -21.44
C ALA A 235 -2.52 8.41 -22.97
N SER A 236 -2.54 7.18 -23.50
CA SER A 236 -2.77 6.91 -24.93
C SER A 236 -4.22 7.21 -25.34
N MET A 237 -5.20 6.81 -24.54
CA MET A 237 -6.62 7.06 -24.78
C MET A 237 -6.97 8.56 -24.72
N THR A 238 -6.21 9.33 -23.93
CA THR A 238 -6.37 10.78 -23.81
C THR A 238 -5.51 11.58 -24.79
N ARG A 239 -4.77 10.90 -25.71
CA ARG A 239 -3.86 11.48 -26.71
C ARG A 239 -2.78 12.41 -26.12
N ARG A 240 -2.33 12.17 -24.88
CA ARG A 240 -1.38 13.03 -24.16
C ARG A 240 0.08 12.60 -24.22
N MET A 241 0.41 11.45 -24.82
CA MET A 241 1.83 11.07 -25.01
C MET A 241 2.59 11.96 -26.01
N ALA A 242 1.89 12.74 -26.86
CA ALA A 242 2.50 13.53 -27.94
C ALA A 242 2.31 15.06 -27.82
N ALA A 243 1.36 15.56 -27.01
CA ALA A 243 0.91 16.96 -27.10
C ALA A 243 1.66 17.96 -26.19
N THR A 244 2.42 17.50 -25.20
CA THR A 244 3.15 18.38 -24.28
C THR A 244 4.41 17.66 -23.85
N GLY A 245 5.56 18.34 -23.75
CA GLY A 245 6.82 17.82 -23.17
C GLY A 245 6.73 17.47 -21.68
N ALA A 246 5.67 16.79 -21.27
CA ALA A 246 5.45 16.26 -19.95
C ALA A 246 6.41 15.09 -19.74
N GLU A 247 7.14 15.14 -18.63
CA GLU A 247 8.01 14.05 -18.20
C GLU A 247 7.23 12.72 -18.20
N ARG A 248 7.81 11.70 -18.83
CA ARG A 248 7.23 10.36 -18.87
C ARG A 248 7.04 9.89 -17.42
N PRO A 249 5.85 9.39 -17.05
CA PRO A 249 5.64 8.89 -15.69
C PRO A 249 6.65 7.75 -15.43
N PRO A 250 7.29 7.72 -14.25
CA PRO A 250 8.23 6.66 -13.91
C PRO A 250 7.51 5.31 -13.96
N ILE A 251 8.03 4.40 -14.79
CA ILE A 251 7.38 3.12 -15.14
C ILE A 251 7.22 2.23 -13.89
N LEU A 252 8.21 2.21 -13.01
CA LEU A 252 8.18 1.42 -11.79
C LEU A 252 8.78 2.23 -10.63
N PRO A 253 8.15 2.29 -9.44
CA PRO A 253 8.77 2.94 -8.29
C PRO A 253 10.11 2.26 -7.96
N GLY A 254 11.15 3.05 -7.68
CA GLY A 254 12.51 2.53 -7.48
C GLY A 254 12.64 1.47 -6.38
N PHE A 255 11.78 1.50 -5.35
CA PHE A 255 11.78 0.47 -4.31
C PHE A 255 11.25 -0.90 -4.79
N VAL A 256 10.37 -0.92 -5.80
CA VAL A 256 9.91 -2.17 -6.43
C VAL A 256 11.05 -2.76 -7.26
N LEU A 257 11.79 -1.94 -8.00
CA LEU A 257 13.00 -2.38 -8.70
C LEU A 257 14.03 -2.94 -7.73
N ALA A 258 14.26 -2.25 -6.61
CA ALA A 258 15.16 -2.72 -5.56
C ALA A 258 14.69 -4.07 -4.98
N PHE A 259 13.39 -4.22 -4.68
CA PHE A 259 12.82 -5.49 -4.23
C PHE A 259 13.06 -6.62 -5.24
N VAL A 260 12.75 -6.40 -6.52
CA VAL A 260 12.94 -7.41 -7.58
C VAL A 260 14.41 -7.77 -7.75
N ALA A 261 15.30 -6.78 -7.75
CA ALA A 261 16.73 -7.00 -7.86
C ALA A 261 17.27 -7.82 -6.67
N LEU A 262 16.82 -7.51 -5.45
CA LEU A 262 17.21 -8.23 -4.24
C LEU A 262 16.62 -9.65 -4.20
N ALA A 263 15.39 -9.84 -4.65
CA ALA A 263 14.78 -11.17 -4.80
C ALA A 263 15.51 -12.03 -5.84
N ALA A 264 15.87 -11.45 -6.99
CA ALA A 264 16.67 -12.12 -8.01
C ALA A 264 18.08 -12.48 -7.47
N LEU A 265 18.70 -11.56 -6.71
CA LEU A 265 19.99 -11.81 -6.08
C LEU A 265 19.92 -12.95 -5.07
N ASN A 266 18.91 -12.98 -4.20
CA ASN A 266 18.71 -14.10 -3.27
C ASN A 266 18.48 -15.43 -4.02
N SER A 267 17.61 -15.39 -5.03
CA SER A 267 17.26 -16.56 -5.84
C SER A 267 18.42 -17.12 -6.67
N SER A 268 19.48 -16.34 -6.92
CA SER A 268 20.69 -16.82 -7.59
C SER A 268 21.54 -17.76 -6.72
N GLY A 269 21.22 -17.90 -5.43
CA GLY A 269 22.00 -18.69 -4.47
C GLY A 269 23.30 -18.03 -4.02
N LEU A 270 23.59 -16.81 -4.49
CA LEU A 270 24.81 -16.07 -4.14
C LEU A 270 24.75 -15.41 -2.76
N VAL A 271 23.58 -15.31 -2.14
CA VAL A 271 23.38 -14.65 -0.85
C VAL A 271 23.49 -15.68 0.28
N PRO A 272 24.45 -15.53 1.23
CA PRO A 272 24.53 -16.41 2.39
C PRO A 272 23.27 -16.29 3.25
N ALA A 273 22.79 -17.41 3.81
CA ALA A 273 21.59 -17.44 4.67
C ALA A 273 21.60 -16.38 5.79
N ARG A 274 22.76 -16.18 6.44
CA ARG A 274 22.94 -15.15 7.49
C ARG A 274 22.63 -13.72 6.99
N VAL A 275 22.97 -13.41 5.74
CA VAL A 275 22.70 -12.09 5.14
C VAL A 275 21.21 -11.94 4.87
N SER A 276 20.55 -12.98 4.34
CA SER A 276 19.09 -13.00 4.14
C SER A 276 18.34 -12.86 5.48
N ASP A 277 18.78 -13.57 6.52
CA ASP A 277 18.19 -13.51 7.86
C ASP A 277 18.33 -12.13 8.50
N LEU A 278 19.53 -11.54 8.41
CA LEU A 278 19.77 -10.18 8.89
C LEU A 278 18.94 -9.15 8.11
N ALA A 279 18.88 -9.27 6.79
CA ALA A 279 18.04 -8.42 5.95
C ALA A 279 16.55 -8.55 6.32
N GLY A 280 16.09 -9.77 6.60
CA GLY A 280 14.73 -10.03 7.08
C GLY A 280 14.46 -9.39 8.44
N ALA A 281 15.41 -9.47 9.38
CA ALA A 281 15.28 -8.82 10.69
C ALA A 281 15.23 -7.29 10.58
N LEU A 282 16.12 -6.70 9.78
CA LEU A 282 16.13 -5.26 9.49
C LEU A 282 14.85 -4.83 8.78
N SER A 283 14.39 -5.61 7.79
CA SER A 283 13.13 -5.39 7.09
C SER A 283 11.97 -5.33 8.07
N ARG A 284 11.81 -6.35 8.95
CA ARG A 284 10.73 -6.37 9.96
C ARG A 284 10.79 -5.16 10.89
N GLY A 285 11.97 -4.74 11.34
CA GLY A 285 12.14 -3.54 12.16
C GLY A 285 11.74 -2.25 11.43
N CYS A 286 12.18 -2.09 10.18
CA CYS A 286 11.79 -0.98 9.32
C CYS A 286 10.28 -0.94 9.08
N LEU A 287 9.68 -2.10 8.78
CA LEU A 287 8.24 -2.23 8.55
C LEU A 287 7.46 -1.88 9.82
N LEU A 288 7.85 -2.39 10.99
CA LEU A 288 7.17 -2.09 12.25
C LEU A 288 7.18 -0.59 12.58
N MET A 289 8.34 0.06 12.39
CA MET A 289 8.49 1.51 12.53
C MET A 289 7.62 2.28 11.53
N ALA A 290 7.60 1.83 10.27
CA ALA A 290 6.78 2.45 9.24
C ALA A 290 5.27 2.32 9.54
N ILE A 291 4.80 1.15 9.99
CA ILE A 291 3.39 0.94 10.35
C ILE A 291 2.99 1.81 11.55
N ALA A 292 3.85 1.94 12.55
CA ALA A 292 3.64 2.87 13.65
C ALA A 292 3.48 4.31 13.16
N ALA A 293 4.35 4.74 12.23
CA ALA A 293 4.28 6.07 11.65
C ALA A 293 3.03 6.28 10.77
N VAL A 294 2.59 5.26 10.03
CA VAL A 294 1.36 5.28 9.24
C VAL A 294 0.15 5.44 10.17
N GLY A 295 0.07 4.67 11.26
CA GLY A 295 -0.97 4.85 12.27
C GLY A 295 -1.00 6.28 12.82
N ALA A 296 0.17 6.82 13.20
CA ALA A 296 0.30 8.17 13.74
C ALA A 296 0.01 9.29 12.74
N THR A 297 -0.02 9.02 11.44
CA THR A 297 -0.32 10.02 10.40
C THR A 297 -1.69 9.84 9.75
N THR A 298 -2.45 8.83 10.18
CA THR A 298 -3.80 8.54 9.67
C THR A 298 -4.83 9.49 10.29
N SER A 299 -5.30 10.49 9.53
CA SER A 299 -6.36 11.39 10.02
C SER A 299 -7.76 10.82 9.76
N LEU A 300 -8.46 10.46 10.82
CA LEU A 300 -9.88 10.06 10.76
C LEU A 300 -10.82 11.26 10.52
N ARG A 301 -10.35 12.49 10.75
CA ARG A 301 -11.17 13.70 10.55
C ARG A 301 -11.37 14.02 9.07
N ASP A 302 -10.42 13.67 8.22
CA ASP A 302 -10.51 13.89 6.77
C ASP A 302 -11.58 13.00 6.10
N VAL A 303 -12.01 11.91 6.76
CA VAL A 303 -13.13 11.05 6.35
C VAL A 303 -14.41 11.85 6.13
N LEU A 304 -14.73 12.75 7.06
CA LEU A 304 -16.00 13.47 7.11
C LEU A 304 -16.13 14.52 5.99
N ARG A 305 -15.06 14.76 5.24
CA ARG A 305 -15.00 15.76 4.17
C ARG A 305 -15.21 15.16 2.78
N ILE A 306 -15.36 13.85 2.66
CA ILE A 306 -15.52 13.15 1.38
C ILE A 306 -16.99 13.22 0.94
N GLY A 307 -17.25 13.59 -0.31
CA GLY A 307 -18.61 13.58 -0.87
C GLY A 307 -19.20 12.16 -0.91
N PRO A 308 -20.47 11.96 -0.56
CA PRO A 308 -21.07 10.62 -0.41
C PRO A 308 -21.04 9.81 -1.70
N ALA A 309 -21.19 10.45 -2.86
CA ALA A 309 -21.07 9.78 -4.16
C ALA A 309 -19.66 9.23 -4.42
N ALA A 310 -18.62 10.00 -4.07
CA ALA A 310 -17.23 9.58 -4.22
C ALA A 310 -16.89 8.40 -3.28
N MET A 311 -17.36 8.48 -2.03
CA MET A 311 -17.20 7.38 -1.08
C MET A 311 -17.96 6.12 -1.52
N GLY A 312 -19.21 6.26 -1.98
CA GLY A 312 -20.01 5.14 -2.49
C GLY A 312 -19.34 4.43 -3.67
N MET A 313 -18.72 5.18 -4.58
CA MET A 313 -17.98 4.62 -5.70
C MET A 313 -16.75 3.82 -5.24
N LEU A 314 -15.92 4.40 -4.36
CA LEU A 314 -14.73 3.71 -3.82
C LEU A 314 -15.10 2.46 -3.02
N LEU A 315 -16.16 2.53 -2.22
CA LEU A 315 -16.70 1.38 -1.48
C LEU A 315 -17.14 0.27 -2.42
N ALA A 316 -17.90 0.60 -3.47
CA ALA A 316 -18.36 -0.37 -4.45
C ALA A 316 -17.18 -1.04 -5.18
N GLU A 317 -16.18 -0.27 -5.62
CA GLU A 317 -14.98 -0.80 -6.26
C GLU A 317 -14.16 -1.69 -5.30
N THR A 318 -14.06 -1.30 -4.02
CA THR A 318 -13.36 -2.06 -2.98
C THR A 318 -14.04 -3.41 -2.75
N LEU A 319 -15.37 -3.41 -2.56
CA LEU A 319 -16.16 -4.62 -2.34
C LEU A 319 -16.15 -5.52 -3.57
N PHE A 320 -16.23 -4.93 -4.76
CA PHE A 320 -16.12 -5.67 -6.02
C PHE A 320 -14.77 -6.38 -6.13
N LEU A 321 -13.65 -5.68 -5.89
CA LEU A 321 -12.32 -6.28 -5.93
C LEU A 321 -12.19 -7.39 -4.89
N ALA A 322 -12.63 -7.14 -3.65
CA ALA A 322 -12.60 -8.14 -2.58
C ALA A 322 -13.40 -9.40 -2.96
N GLY A 323 -14.63 -9.23 -3.45
CA GLY A 323 -15.47 -10.35 -3.90
C GLY A 323 -14.90 -11.09 -5.10
N PHE A 324 -14.35 -10.36 -6.08
CA PHE A 324 -13.72 -10.95 -7.27
C PHE A 324 -12.54 -11.85 -6.89
N ILE A 325 -11.65 -11.38 -6.01
CA ILE A 325 -10.50 -12.15 -5.55
C ILE A 325 -10.95 -13.33 -4.69
N ALA A 326 -11.88 -13.13 -3.74
CA ALA A 326 -12.39 -14.23 -2.90
C ALA A 326 -13.00 -15.35 -3.75
N LEU A 327 -13.83 -15.00 -4.74
CA LEU A 327 -14.42 -15.96 -5.66
C LEU A 327 -13.36 -16.64 -6.52
N GLY A 328 -12.40 -15.88 -7.04
CA GLY A 328 -11.31 -16.44 -7.84
C GLY A 328 -10.43 -17.42 -7.09
N LEU A 329 -10.13 -17.15 -5.81
CA LEU A 329 -9.42 -18.07 -4.94
C LEU A 329 -10.23 -19.35 -4.71
N ALA A 330 -11.52 -19.22 -4.40
CA ALA A 330 -12.40 -20.38 -4.24
C ALA A 330 -12.50 -21.27 -5.50
N LEU A 331 -12.31 -20.69 -6.69
CA LEU A 331 -12.32 -21.42 -7.96
C LEU A 331 -10.97 -22.06 -8.32
N LEU A 332 -9.85 -21.51 -7.82
CA LEU A 332 -8.52 -22.05 -8.07
C LEU A 332 -8.20 -23.26 -7.18
N GLY A 333 -8.95 -23.44 -6.08
CA GLY A 333 -8.70 -24.46 -5.06
C GLY A 333 -7.59 -24.04 -4.10
#